data_AF-A0A0H3C2L0-F1
#
_entry.id   AF-A0A0H3C2L0-F1
#
_cell.length_a   1.000
_cell.length_b   1.000
_cell.length_c   1.000
_cell.angle_alpha   90.00
_cell.angle_beta   90.00
_cell.angle_gamma   90.00
#
_symmetry.space_group_name_H-M   'P 1'
#
loop_
_entity.id
_entity.type
_entity.pdbx_description
1 polymer ?
#
loop_
_entity_poly.entity_id
_entity_poly.type
_entity_poly.pdbx_seq_one_letter_code
_entity_poly.pdbx_strand_id
1 'polypeptide(L)'
;MSEQKDLQTQFQNEEELLVTKLHSEVLLLLGIDQFALSRQNFLLHLSLLNTILVTSGIDASSLTYEQIFLLTFYHMGCQLRKQGVVREFEFERIKKEKFNELELDYYPSGNGGIEGGGESCSSNKNFCLQFDAFLEKLKRETLTPSCLGVV
;
A
#
# COMPACT_ATOMS: atom_id res chain seq x y z
N MET A 1 11.54 -25.77 -27.89
CA MET A 1 12.50 -25.29 -26.86
C MET A 1 12.85 -23.80 -26.98
N SER A 2 12.57 -23.09 -28.09
CA SER A 2 12.74 -21.63 -28.16
C SER A 2 11.56 -20.84 -27.56
N GLU A 3 10.31 -21.25 -27.81
CA GLU A 3 9.12 -20.50 -27.34
C GLU A 3 8.99 -20.43 -25.82
N GLN A 4 9.42 -21.46 -25.08
CA GLN A 4 9.43 -21.43 -23.60
C GLN A 4 10.47 -20.45 -23.03
N LYS A 5 11.60 -20.24 -23.72
CA LYS A 5 12.62 -19.27 -23.29
C LYS A 5 12.15 -17.83 -23.53
N ASP A 6 11.45 -17.59 -24.62
CA ASP A 6 10.91 -16.26 -24.95
C ASP A 6 9.81 -15.83 -23.97
N LEU A 7 8.89 -16.75 -23.61
CA LEU A 7 7.86 -16.48 -22.60
C LEU A 7 8.47 -16.15 -21.23
N GLN A 8 9.43 -16.97 -20.78
CA GLN A 8 10.05 -16.81 -19.46
C GLN A 8 10.83 -15.49 -19.34
N THR A 9 11.44 -15.04 -20.44
CA THR A 9 12.15 -13.76 -20.52
C THR A 9 11.17 -12.57 -20.54
N GLN A 10 10.01 -12.71 -21.20
CA GLN A 10 8.96 -11.68 -21.19
C GLN A 10 8.37 -11.48 -19.79
N PHE A 11 8.02 -12.56 -19.07
CA PHE A 11 7.49 -12.45 -17.71
C PHE A 11 8.47 -11.80 -16.73
N GLN A 12 9.76 -12.15 -16.83
CA GLN A 12 10.81 -11.52 -16.01
C GLN A 12 10.94 -10.02 -16.29
N ASN A 13 10.81 -9.60 -17.56
CA ASN A 13 10.86 -8.19 -17.93
C ASN A 13 9.64 -7.40 -17.43
N GLU A 14 8.45 -8.01 -17.43
CA GLU A 14 7.23 -7.38 -16.92
C GLU A 14 7.27 -7.21 -15.39
N GLU A 15 7.70 -8.24 -14.66
CA GLU A 15 7.85 -8.18 -13.21
C GLU A 15 8.88 -7.11 -12.81
N GLU A 16 10.03 -7.09 -13.49
CA GLU A 16 11.08 -6.09 -13.27
C GLU A 16 10.58 -4.66 -13.54
N LEU A 17 9.76 -4.48 -14.58
CA LEU A 17 9.14 -3.19 -14.89
C LEU A 17 8.17 -2.74 -13.79
N LEU A 18 7.34 -3.65 -13.28
CA LEU A 18 6.39 -3.37 -12.20
C LEU A 18 7.11 -3.00 -10.90
N VAL A 19 8.15 -3.74 -10.54
CA VAL A 19 8.97 -3.45 -9.35
C VAL A 19 9.66 -2.08 -9.49
N THR A 20 10.20 -1.78 -10.67
CA THR A 20 10.83 -0.48 -10.94
C THR A 20 9.83 0.67 -10.85
N LYS A 21 8.61 0.47 -11.36
CA LYS A 21 7.52 1.44 -11.27
C LYS A 21 7.12 1.68 -9.81
N LEU A 22 6.87 0.62 -9.04
CA LEU A 22 6.53 0.70 -7.61
C LEU A 22 7.62 1.43 -6.82
N HIS A 23 8.89 1.09 -7.03
CA HIS A 23 10.01 1.74 -6.33
C HIS A 23 10.03 3.25 -6.61
N SER A 24 9.89 3.64 -7.88
CA SER A 24 9.90 5.05 -8.30
C SER A 24 8.72 5.83 -7.72
N GLU A 25 7.52 5.25 -7.72
CA GLU A 25 6.32 5.90 -7.17
C GLU A 25 6.39 6.06 -5.65
N VAL A 26 6.90 5.05 -4.93
CA VAL A 26 7.09 5.13 -3.48
C VAL A 26 8.10 6.22 -3.12
N LEU A 27 9.25 6.28 -3.79
CA LEU A 27 10.25 7.34 -3.57
C LEU A 27 9.63 8.73 -3.77
N LEU A 28 8.91 8.90 -4.88
CA LEU A 28 8.29 10.18 -5.23
C LEU A 28 7.25 10.62 -4.21
N LEU A 29 6.36 9.71 -3.78
CA LEU A 29 5.25 10.06 -2.89
C LEU A 29 5.67 10.18 -1.42
N LEU A 30 6.75 9.52 -1.01
CA LEU A 30 7.35 9.72 0.31
C LEU A 30 8.31 10.92 0.35
N GLY A 31 8.63 11.52 -0.80
CA GLY A 31 9.54 12.66 -0.88
C GLY A 31 10.97 12.32 -0.47
N ILE A 32 11.41 11.09 -0.77
CA ILE A 32 12.74 10.58 -0.41
C ILE A 32 13.54 10.16 -1.65
N ASP A 33 14.84 10.03 -1.50
CA ASP A 33 15.75 9.62 -2.57
C ASP A 33 16.17 8.14 -2.46
N GLN A 34 17.00 7.69 -3.42
CA GLN A 34 17.52 6.33 -3.44
C GLN A 34 18.53 6.04 -2.32
N PHE A 35 19.07 7.05 -1.64
CA PHE A 35 19.95 6.84 -0.48
C PHE A 35 19.12 6.45 0.75
N ALA A 36 17.96 7.08 0.92
CA ALA A 36 17.00 6.74 1.97
C ALA A 36 16.36 5.36 1.76
N LEU A 37 16.03 5.00 0.52
CA LEU A 37 15.46 3.70 0.18
C LEU A 37 16.09 3.14 -1.11
N SER A 38 17.23 2.48 -0.94
CA SER A 38 17.92 1.82 -2.04
C SER A 38 17.08 0.71 -2.66
N ARG A 39 17.37 0.37 -3.92
CA ARG A 39 16.66 -0.70 -4.63
C ARG A 39 16.75 -2.04 -3.91
N GLN A 40 17.93 -2.40 -3.39
CA GLN A 40 18.11 -3.63 -2.61
C GLN A 40 17.27 -3.64 -1.33
N ASN A 41 17.22 -2.51 -0.60
CA ASN A 41 16.39 -2.41 0.61
C ASN A 41 14.91 -2.47 0.27
N PHE A 42 14.50 -1.85 -0.84
CA PHE A 42 13.13 -1.93 -1.35
C PHE A 42 12.71 -3.38 -1.65
N LEU A 43 13.55 -4.13 -2.37
CA LEU A 43 13.30 -5.56 -2.67
C LEU A 43 13.22 -6.41 -1.39
N LEU A 44 14.08 -6.15 -0.40
CA LEU A 44 14.05 -6.84 0.88
C LEU A 44 12.72 -6.58 1.62
N HIS A 45 12.25 -5.34 1.61
CA HIS A 45 10.96 -5.00 2.21
C HIS A 45 9.77 -5.56 1.42
N LEU A 46 9.84 -5.68 0.09
CA LEU A 46 8.82 -6.37 -0.71
C LEU A 46 8.76 -7.87 -0.39
N SER A 47 9.91 -8.53 -0.24
CA SER A 47 9.97 -9.94 0.18
C SER A 47 9.34 -10.15 1.56
N LEU A 48 9.63 -9.24 2.50
CA LEU A 48 8.99 -9.24 3.82
C LEU A 48 7.48 -9.02 3.71
N LEU A 49 7.03 -8.07 2.89
CA LEU A 49 5.62 -7.79 2.68
C LEU A 49 4.89 -9.02 2.10
N ASN A 50 5.49 -9.70 1.12
CA ASN A 50 4.94 -10.95 0.59
C ASN A 50 4.80 -12.01 1.68
N THR A 51 5.80 -12.14 2.56
CA THR A 51 5.74 -13.05 3.72
C THR A 51 4.60 -12.69 4.68
N ILE A 52 4.37 -11.40 4.92
CA ILE A 52 3.25 -10.91 5.75
C ILE A 52 1.90 -11.26 5.11
N LEU A 53 1.75 -11.10 3.79
CA LEU A 53 0.52 -11.45 3.08
C LEU A 53 0.23 -12.95 3.16
N VAL A 54 1.24 -13.79 2.88
CA VAL A 54 1.11 -15.25 2.96
C VAL A 54 0.74 -15.71 4.38
N THR A 55 1.42 -15.20 5.40
CA THR A 55 1.10 -15.54 6.81
C THR A 55 -0.25 -14.99 7.26
N SER A 56 -0.76 -13.97 6.58
CA SER A 56 -2.09 -13.39 6.78
C SER A 56 -3.19 -14.10 6.00
N GLY A 57 -2.87 -15.11 5.19
CA GLY A 57 -3.84 -15.82 4.34
C GLY A 57 -4.31 -15.02 3.12
N ILE A 58 -3.54 -14.02 2.70
CA ILE A 58 -3.84 -13.21 1.51
C ILE A 58 -2.97 -13.71 0.36
N ASP A 59 -3.60 -14.09 -0.75
CA ASP A 59 -2.91 -14.42 -2.00
C ASP A 59 -2.54 -13.14 -2.75
N ALA A 60 -1.23 -12.87 -2.89
CA ALA A 60 -0.74 -11.69 -3.60
C ALA A 60 -1.18 -11.65 -5.08
N SER A 61 -1.42 -12.81 -5.71
CA SER A 61 -1.88 -12.88 -7.10
C SER A 61 -3.32 -12.42 -7.29
N SER A 62 -4.11 -12.39 -6.21
CA SER A 62 -5.50 -11.90 -6.20
C SER A 62 -5.60 -10.38 -6.04
N LEU A 63 -4.48 -9.70 -5.77
CA LEU A 63 -4.45 -8.27 -5.49
C LEU A 63 -4.29 -7.47 -6.79
N THR A 64 -5.06 -6.38 -6.87
CA THR A 64 -4.89 -5.34 -7.90
C THR A 64 -3.59 -4.58 -7.69
N TYR A 65 -3.10 -3.93 -8.75
CA TYR A 65 -1.92 -3.09 -8.68
C TYR A 65 -2.05 -1.99 -7.61
N GLU A 66 -3.24 -1.38 -7.50
CA GLU A 66 -3.54 -0.32 -6.53
C GLU A 66 -3.44 -0.85 -5.09
N GLN A 67 -3.92 -2.06 -4.84
CA GLN A 67 -3.81 -2.71 -3.53
C GLN A 67 -2.34 -3.04 -3.20
N ILE A 68 -1.59 -3.58 -4.16
CA ILE A 68 -0.14 -3.86 -4.00
C ILE A 68 0.64 -2.56 -3.75
N PHE A 69 0.33 -1.51 -4.50
CA PHE A 69 0.92 -0.19 -4.36
C PHE A 69 0.65 0.37 -2.95
N LEU A 70 -0.60 0.37 -2.49
CA LEU A 70 -0.97 0.88 -1.16
C LEU A 70 -0.31 0.09 -0.03
N LEU A 71 -0.30 -1.24 -0.11
CA LEU A 71 0.42 -2.09 0.85
C LEU A 71 1.90 -1.73 0.91
N THR A 72 2.53 -1.61 -0.25
CA THR A 72 3.95 -1.28 -0.37
C THR A 72 4.21 0.12 0.20
N PHE A 73 3.40 1.11 -0.18
CA PHE A 73 3.53 2.49 0.26
C PHE A 73 3.39 2.62 1.78
N TYR A 74 2.36 2.01 2.38
CA TYR A 74 2.16 2.05 3.83
C TYR A 74 3.23 1.27 4.59
N HIS A 75 3.64 0.10 4.11
CA HIS A 75 4.73 -0.67 4.70
C HIS A 75 6.04 0.14 4.70
N MET A 76 6.45 0.66 3.54
CA MET A 76 7.69 1.43 3.41
C MET A 76 7.65 2.70 4.26
N GLY A 77 6.55 3.45 4.20
CA GLY A 77 6.36 4.64 5.04
C GLY A 77 6.43 4.31 6.54
N CYS A 78 5.90 3.15 6.96
CA CYS A 78 5.99 2.69 8.35
C CYS A 78 7.45 2.38 8.75
N GLN A 79 8.21 1.68 7.90
CA GLN A 79 9.60 1.34 8.19
C GLN A 79 10.49 2.58 8.23
N LEU A 80 10.35 3.47 7.26
CA LEU A 80 11.11 4.71 7.19
C LEU A 80 10.77 5.68 8.32
N ARG A 81 9.50 5.69 8.77
CA ARG A 81 9.10 6.42 9.98
C ARG A 81 9.79 5.87 11.23
N LYS A 82 9.82 4.55 11.40
CA LYS A 82 10.53 3.90 12.53
C LYS A 82 12.03 4.23 12.54
N GLN A 83 12.62 4.47 11.38
CA GLN A 83 14.02 4.89 11.22
C GLN A 83 14.23 6.41 11.36
N GLY A 84 13.16 7.19 11.53
CA GLY A 84 13.25 8.66 11.65
C GLY A 84 13.53 9.40 10.33
N VAL A 85 13.45 8.69 9.19
CA VAL A 85 13.68 9.22 7.85
C VAL A 85 12.46 10.03 7.38
N VAL A 86 11.26 9.51 7.60
CA VAL A 86 10.00 10.20 7.30
C VAL A 86 9.32 10.58 8.61
N ARG A 87 9.05 11.87 8.82
CA ARG A 87 8.58 12.38 10.11
C ARG A 87 7.08 12.57 10.20
N GLU A 88 6.38 12.87 9.10
CA GLU A 88 4.92 13.04 9.09
C GLU A 88 4.32 12.89 7.68
N PHE A 89 3.08 12.40 7.63
CA PHE A 89 2.32 12.15 6.41
C PHE A 89 1.12 13.10 6.33
N GLU A 90 1.19 14.08 5.44
CA GLU A 90 0.06 14.94 5.11
C GLU A 90 -0.64 14.42 3.85
N PHE A 91 -1.57 13.46 4.01
CA PHE A 91 -2.41 12.96 2.90
C PHE A 91 -3.08 14.09 2.08
N GLU A 92 -3.36 15.23 2.74
CA GLU A 92 -3.98 16.43 2.16
C GLU A 92 -3.18 17.01 0.98
N ARG A 93 -1.85 16.86 0.98
CA ARG A 93 -0.97 17.39 -0.08
C ARG A 93 -1.02 16.56 -1.36
N ILE A 94 -1.08 15.23 -1.24
CA ILE A 94 -1.14 14.32 -2.40
C ILE A 94 -2.49 14.43 -3.13
N LYS A 95 -3.59 14.61 -2.38
CA LYS A 95 -4.92 14.87 -3.00
C LYS A 95 -4.94 16.16 -3.83
N LYS A 96 -4.23 17.22 -3.40
CA LYS A 96 -4.25 18.53 -4.08
C LYS A 96 -3.32 18.64 -5.29
N GLU A 97 -2.18 17.95 -5.31
CA GLU A 97 -1.17 18.16 -6.36
C GLU A 97 -1.27 17.20 -7.56
N LYS A 98 -1.89 16.02 -7.42
CA LYS A 98 -1.89 15.00 -8.50
C LYS A 98 -3.24 14.69 -9.13
N PHE A 99 -4.35 14.90 -8.43
CA PHE A 99 -5.69 14.62 -8.96
C PHE A 99 -6.40 15.93 -9.26
N ASN A 100 -6.05 16.55 -10.38
CA ASN A 100 -6.79 17.69 -10.90
C ASN A 100 -8.19 17.31 -11.42
N GLU A 101 -8.64 16.07 -11.20
CA GLU A 101 -9.96 15.56 -11.58
C GLU A 101 -10.45 14.52 -10.54
N LEU A 102 -11.70 14.73 -10.11
CA LEU A 102 -12.59 13.88 -9.31
C LEU A 102 -12.35 13.80 -7.78
N GLU A 103 -13.12 14.61 -7.07
CA GLU A 103 -13.49 14.43 -5.67
C GLU A 103 -14.07 13.02 -5.45
N LEU A 104 -13.24 12.07 -5.03
CA LEU A 104 -13.71 10.96 -4.20
C LEU A 104 -13.58 11.36 -2.73
N ASP A 105 -14.69 11.89 -2.22
CA ASP A 105 -14.94 12.00 -0.79
C ASP A 105 -15.04 10.58 -0.19
N TYR A 106 -13.90 10.04 0.23
CA TYR A 106 -13.90 8.97 1.21
C TYR A 106 -14.30 9.56 2.57
N TYR A 107 -15.61 9.65 2.83
CA TYR A 107 -16.12 9.84 4.19
C TYR A 107 -15.84 8.55 4.98
N PRO A 108 -15.04 8.59 6.06
CA PRO A 108 -15.18 7.54 7.07
C PRO A 108 -16.52 7.80 7.75
N SER A 109 -17.48 6.91 7.55
CA SER A 109 -18.74 6.89 8.29
C SER A 109 -18.48 6.64 9.78
N GLY A 110 -18.08 7.68 10.51
CA GLY A 110 -18.02 7.72 11.96
C GLY A 110 -19.38 8.11 12.52
N ASN A 111 -20.30 7.16 12.57
CA ASN A 111 -21.57 7.35 13.27
C ASN A 111 -21.33 7.08 14.76
N GLY A 112 -21.36 8.12 15.60
CA GLY A 112 -21.25 7.96 17.05
C GLY A 112 -20.86 9.25 17.80
N GLY A 113 -21.59 10.34 17.59
CA GLY A 113 -21.45 11.53 18.42
C GLY A 113 -22.17 11.35 19.76
N ILE A 114 -21.41 11.23 20.85
CA ILE A 114 -21.84 11.68 22.18
C ILE A 114 -20.67 12.42 22.83
N GLU A 115 -20.83 13.74 22.82
CA GLU A 115 -20.46 14.73 23.84
C GLU A 115 -19.35 14.41 24.85
N GLY A 116 -18.34 15.29 24.89
CA GLY A 116 -17.67 15.63 26.14
C GLY A 116 -16.15 15.62 26.10
N GLY A 117 -15.56 16.80 25.92
CA GLY A 117 -14.31 17.15 26.59
C GLY A 117 -13.00 16.65 25.96
N GLY A 118 -12.46 17.48 25.07
CA GLY A 118 -11.03 17.79 25.06
C GLY A 118 -10.05 16.62 24.99
N GLU A 119 -10.00 15.91 23.86
CA GLU A 119 -8.76 15.26 23.41
C GLU A 119 -8.55 15.57 21.94
N SER A 120 -7.37 16.16 21.70
CA SER A 120 -6.77 16.48 20.41
C SER A 120 -7.31 15.67 19.23
N CYS A 121 -7.88 16.34 18.23
CA CYS A 121 -8.04 15.84 16.86
C CYS A 121 -6.67 15.62 16.17
N SER A 122 -5.73 14.99 16.86
CA SER A 122 -4.52 14.40 16.30
C SER A 122 -4.84 12.97 15.92
N SER A 123 -5.68 12.79 14.89
CA SER A 123 -5.67 11.58 14.09
C SER A 123 -4.30 11.51 13.40
N ASN A 124 -3.29 11.08 14.14
CA ASN A 124 -1.93 10.93 13.66
C ASN A 124 -2.00 9.86 12.57
N LYS A 125 -2.08 10.28 11.29
CA LYS A 125 -2.23 9.45 10.09
C LYS A 125 -0.95 8.59 9.93
N ASN A 126 -0.80 7.57 10.78
CA ASN A 126 0.40 6.77 10.91
C ASN A 126 0.42 5.69 9.83
N PHE A 127 1.46 5.68 9.00
CA PHE A 127 1.68 4.63 7.99
C PHE A 127 1.51 3.21 8.54
N CYS A 128 1.97 2.94 9.76
CA CYS A 128 1.83 1.62 10.37
C CYS A 128 0.36 1.29 10.67
N LEU A 129 -0.41 2.25 11.20
CA LEU A 129 -1.85 2.04 11.46
C LEU A 129 -2.64 1.88 10.16
N GLN A 130 -2.26 2.63 9.11
CA GLN A 130 -2.88 2.49 7.79
C GLN A 130 -2.54 1.15 7.15
N PHE A 131 -1.31 0.67 7.32
CA PHE A 131 -0.90 -0.66 6.87
C PHE A 131 -1.73 -1.74 7.56
N ASP A 132 -1.81 -1.71 8.88
CA ASP A 132 -2.57 -2.71 9.66
C ASP A 132 -4.06 -2.68 9.30
N ALA A 133 -4.66 -1.49 9.21
CA ALA A 133 -6.07 -1.33 8.84
C ALA A 133 -6.36 -1.85 7.42
N PHE A 134 -5.46 -1.58 6.46
CA PHE A 134 -5.61 -2.05 5.09
C PHE A 134 -5.42 -3.56 4.97
N LEU A 135 -4.46 -4.13 5.71
CA LEU A 135 -4.25 -5.58 5.77
C LEU A 135 -5.50 -6.30 6.32
N GLU A 136 -6.10 -5.79 7.39
CA GLU A 136 -7.34 -6.34 7.95
C GLU A 136 -8.55 -6.14 7.05
N LYS A 137 -8.57 -5.09 6.22
CA LYS A 137 -9.59 -4.94 5.17
C LYS A 137 -9.44 -6.03 4.11
N LEU A 138 -8.24 -6.25 3.59
CA LEU A 138 -7.97 -7.28 2.57
C LEU A 138 -8.28 -8.68 3.08
N LYS A 139 -7.91 -9.01 4.32
CA LYS A 139 -8.27 -10.30 4.95
C LYS A 139 -9.78 -10.55 4.94
N ARG A 140 -10.59 -9.52 5.21
CA ARG A 140 -12.05 -9.66 5.21
C ARG A 140 -12.60 -9.86 3.80
N GLU A 141 -12.08 -9.12 2.83
CA GLU A 141 -12.48 -9.23 1.42
C GLU A 141 -12.11 -10.60 0.83
N THR A 142 -10.97 -11.17 1.21
CA THR A 142 -10.56 -12.52 0.76
C THR A 142 -11.31 -13.65 1.49
N LEU A 143 -11.78 -13.42 2.72
CA LEU A 143 -12.53 -14.40 3.52
C LEU A 143 -14.04 -14.41 3.26
N THR A 144 -14.62 -13.36 2.67
CA THR A 144 -16.04 -13.36 2.30
C THR A 144 -16.21 -14.15 1.00
N PRO A 145 -16.77 -15.38 1.02
CA PRO A 145 -17.24 -15.98 -0.21
C PRO A 145 -18.33 -15.07 -0.77
N SER A 146 -18.18 -14.65 -2.02
CA SER A 146 -19.24 -13.95 -2.73
C SER A 146 -20.50 -14.81 -2.67
N CYS A 147 -21.44 -14.48 -1.79
CA CYS A 147 -22.80 -14.99 -1.83
C CYS A 147 -23.47 -14.39 -3.07
N LEU A 148 -23.10 -14.90 -4.24
CA LEU A 148 -23.90 -14.76 -5.45
C LEU A 148 -25.17 -15.56 -5.21
N GLY A 149 -26.19 -14.85 -4.76
CA GLY A 149 -27.54 -15.37 -4.64
C GLY A 149 -27.97 -15.95 -5.98
N VAL A 150 -28.31 -17.22 -5.96
CA VAL A 150 -29.11 -17.88 -6.99
C VAL A 150 -30.46 -17.17 -7.03
N VAL A 151 -30.81 -16.60 -8.18
CA VAL A 151 -32.20 -16.28 -8.55
C VAL A 151 -32.48 -16.96 -9.87
#